data_AF-A0A2G4H618-F1
#
_entry.id   AF-A0A2G4H618-F1
#
_cell.length_a   1.000
_cell.length_b   1.000
_cell.length_c   1.000
_cell.angle_alpha   90.00
_cell.angle_beta   90.00
_cell.angle_gamma   90.00
#
_symmetry.space_group_name_H-M   'P 1'
#
loop_
_entity.id
_entity.type
_entity.pdbx_description
1 polymer ?
#
loop_
_entity_poly.entity_id
_entity_poly.type
_entity_poly.pdbx_seq_one_letter_code
_entity_poly.pdbx_strand_id
1 'polypeptide(L)' 'MIDVSDFDYIKIGLASTKDIQSWSSGEVTKPETINYRTLKPEKDGLFCERIFGP' A
#
# COMPACT_ATOMS: atom_id res chain seq x y z
N MET A 1 19.71 -2.66 -8.26
CA MET A 1 19.07 -3.06 -9.53
C MET A 1 18.56 -4.47 -9.27
N ILE A 2 17.24 -4.68 -9.25
CA ILE A 2 16.66 -5.98 -8.89
C ILE A 2 16.93 -6.93 -10.06
N ASP A 3 17.63 -8.03 -9.79
CA ASP A 3 17.88 -9.10 -10.74
C ASP A 3 16.56 -9.75 -11.16
N VAL A 4 16.27 -9.69 -12.46
CA VAL A 4 15.01 -10.19 -13.06
C VAL A 4 15.11 -11.69 -13.37
N SER A 5 16.23 -12.34 -13.00
CA SER A 5 16.65 -13.62 -13.55
C SER A 5 16.63 -14.79 -12.56
N ASP A 6 16.37 -14.57 -11.27
CA ASP A 6 16.42 -15.61 -10.21
C ASP A 6 15.04 -16.22 -9.88
N PHE A 7 14.22 -16.52 -10.88
CA PHE A 7 12.93 -17.19 -10.66
C PHE A 7 12.73 -18.33 -11.65
N ASP A 8 12.55 -19.56 -11.15
CA ASP A 8 12.31 -20.73 -12.00
C ASP A 8 10.92 -20.67 -12.67
N TYR A 9 9.90 -20.17 -11.96
CA TYR A 9 8.51 -20.08 -12.42
C TYR A 9 7.75 -18.93 -11.76
N ILE A 10 6.75 -18.38 -12.45
CA ILE A 10 5.81 -17.37 -11.91
C ILE A 10 4.43 -18.01 -11.79
N LYS A 11 3.76 -17.83 -10.65
CA LYS A 11 2.42 -18.36 -10.37
C LYS A 11 1.43 -17.23 -10.17
N ILE A 12 0.21 -17.39 -10.69
CA ILE A 12 -0.95 -16.54 -10.44
C ILE A 12 -2.05 -17.35 -9.75
N GLY A 13 -2.83 -16.70 -8.88
CA GLY A 13 -3.91 -17.33 -8.14
C GLY A 13 -4.81 -16.30 -7.46
N LEU A 14 -5.91 -16.77 -6.89
CA LEU A 14 -6.80 -15.94 -6.09
C LEU A 14 -6.15 -15.61 -4.74
N ALA A 15 -6.25 -14.35 -4.34
CA ALA A 15 -5.83 -13.90 -3.02
C ALA A 15 -6.97 -14.09 -2.02
N SER A 16 -6.67 -14.66 -0.84
CA SER A 16 -7.62 -14.69 0.27
C SER A 16 -7.65 -13.37 1.01
N THR A 17 -8.69 -13.13 1.82
CA THR A 17 -8.75 -11.94 2.70
C THR A 17 -7.54 -11.84 3.63
N LYS A 18 -7.01 -12.98 4.09
CA LYS A 18 -5.80 -13.03 4.94
C LYS A 18 -4.55 -12.60 4.17
N ASP A 19 -4.43 -13.02 2.91
CA ASP A 19 -3.29 -12.62 2.06
C ASP A 19 -3.32 -11.11 1.82
N ILE A 20 -4.49 -10.56 1.47
CA ILE A 20 -4.67 -9.12 1.27
C ILE A 20 -4.30 -8.32 2.53
N GLN A 21 -4.73 -8.79 3.71
CA GLN A 21 -4.36 -8.16 4.99
C GLN A 21 -2.86 -8.26 5.26
N SER A 22 -2.22 -9.38 4.91
CA SER A 22 -0.78 -9.58 5.11
C SER A 22 0.09 -8.68 4.22
N TRP A 23 -0.41 -8.30 3.04
CA TRP A 23 0.26 -7.36 2.14
C TRP A 23 0.06 -5.90 2.57
N SER A 24 -1.03 -5.62 3.27
CA SER A 24 -1.35 -4.28 3.73
C SER A 24 -0.45 -3.86 4.89
N SER A 25 0.02 -2.61 4.83
CA SER A 25 0.77 -1.96 5.91
C SER A 25 -0.14 -1.10 6.83
N GLY A 26 -1.44 -1.06 6.56
CA GLY A 26 -2.42 -0.34 7.36
C GLY A 26 -3.77 -0.15 6.64
N GLU A 27 -4.79 0.25 7.39
CA GLU A 27 -6.14 0.45 6.86
C GLU A 27 -6.42 1.93 6.55
N VAL A 28 -6.90 2.21 5.34
CA VAL A 28 -7.41 3.54 4.97
C VAL A 28 -8.87 3.62 5.38
N THR A 29 -9.19 4.53 6.30
CA THR A 29 -10.54 4.67 6.86
C THR A 29 -11.26 5.92 6.36
N LYS A 30 -10.52 6.85 5.75
CA LYS A 30 -11.09 8.10 5.25
C LYS A 30 -10.79 8.34 3.77
N PRO A 31 -11.69 9.03 3.04
CA PRO A 31 -11.51 9.29 1.62
C PRO A 31 -10.60 10.48 1.32
N GLU A 32 -10.15 11.25 2.33
CA GLU A 32 -9.32 12.43 2.08
C GLU A 32 -7.93 12.05 1.56
N THR A 33 -7.35 12.97 0.78
CA THR A 33 -6.06 12.77 0.11
C THR A 33 -4.98 13.59 0.82
N ILE A 34 -4.86 14.86 0.43
CA ILE A 34 -3.87 15.81 0.95
C ILE A 34 -4.59 17.08 1.38
N ASN A 35 -4.04 17.74 2.38
CA ASN A 35 -4.51 19.05 2.79
C ASN A 35 -4.18 20.10 1.72
N TYR A 36 -5.18 20.85 1.27
CA TYR A 36 -4.98 21.85 0.21
C TYR A 36 -4.06 23.02 0.60
N ARG A 37 -3.90 23.32 1.90
CA ARG A 37 -3.05 24.44 2.37
C ARG A 37 -1.63 23.99 2.65
N THR A 38 -1.49 22.90 3.42
CA THR A 38 -0.18 22.44 3.89
C THR A 38 0.50 21.46 2.94
N LEU A 39 -0.25 20.94 1.96
CA LEU A 39 0.15 19.86 1.06
C LEU A 39 0.58 18.58 1.78
N LYS A 40 0.25 18.46 3.07
CA LYS A 40 0.54 17.28 3.88
C LYS A 40 -0.55 16.23 3.68
N PRO A 41 -0.20 14.94 3.64
CA PRO A 41 -1.19 13.88 3.60
C PRO A 41 -2.10 13.88 4.82
N GLU A 42 -3.37 13.60 4.59
CA GLU A 42 -4.34 13.50 5.68
C GLU A 42 -4.17 12.16 6.44
N LYS A 43 -4.32 12.21 7.77
CA LYS A 43 -4.16 11.03 8.62
C LYS A 43 -5.31 10.05 8.37
N ASP A 44 -4.93 8.79 8.12
CA ASP A 44 -5.80 7.66 7.77
C ASP A 44 -6.52 7.83 6.41
N GLY A 45 -6.05 8.79 5.61
CA GLY A 45 -6.49 9.03 4.24
C GLY A 45 -5.69 8.23 3.20
N LEU A 46 -6.01 8.46 1.92
CA LEU A 46 -5.48 7.72 0.78
C LEU A 46 -3.95 7.85 0.60
N PHE A 47 -3.33 8.89 1.17
CA PHE A 47 -1.89 9.13 1.09
C PHE A 47 -1.21 9.08 2.47
N CYS A 48 -1.84 8.46 3.48
CA CYS A 48 -1.32 8.48 4.84
C CYS A 48 0.10 7.89 4.95
N GLU A 49 1.06 8.72 5.37
CA GLU A 49 2.48 8.35 5.52
C GLU A 49 2.70 7.18 6.50
N ARG A 50 1.78 6.98 7.46
CA ARG A 50 1.83 5.84 8.39
C ARG A 50 1.57 4.50 7.69
N ILE A 51 0.75 4.51 6.65
CA ILE A 51 0.36 3.30 5.91
C ILE A 51 1.37 3.03 4.79
N PHE A 52 1.78 4.08 4.06
CA PHE A 52 2.56 3.93 2.83
C PHE A 52 4.05 4.30 2.97
N GLY A 53 4.46 4.86 4.12
CA GLY A 53 5.81 5.37 4.33
C GLY A 53 5.94 6.89 4.04
N PRO A 54 7.09 7.48 4.42
CA PRO A 54 7.41 8.87 4.07
C PRO A 54 7.66 9.08 2.57
#